data_AF-A0A2M8Z2V1-F1
#
_entry.id   AF-A0A2M8Z2V1-F1
#
_cell.length_a   1.000
_cell.length_b   1.000
_cell.length_c   1.000
_cell.angle_alpha   90.00
_cell.angle_beta   90.00
_cell.angle_gamma   90.00
#
_symmetry.space_group_name_H-M   'P 1'
#
loop_
_entity.id
_entity.type
_entity.pdbx_description
1 polymer ?
#
loop_
_entity_poly.entity_id
_entity_poly.type
_entity_poly.pdbx_seq_one_letter_code
_entity_poly.pdbx_strand_id
1 'polypeptide(L)' 'MIKLTTTEIAWIIGELDRNAAINANAAASPEASAFEKELLNLKAENLTSTSDKLQKVLDNGDRRIAII' A
#
# COMPACT_ATOMS: atom_id res chain seq x y z
N MET A 1 -8.06 -9.76 17.61
CA MET A 1 -8.84 -8.87 16.72
C MET A 1 -8.40 -7.44 17.00
N ILE A 2 -7.68 -6.83 16.06
CA ILE A 2 -7.28 -5.42 16.15
C ILE A 2 -8.45 -4.60 15.60
N LYS A 3 -8.90 -3.59 16.35
CA LYS A 3 -9.91 -2.62 15.87
C LYS A 3 -9.17 -1.34 15.51
N LEU A 4 -9.24 -0.95 14.24
CA LEU A 4 -8.68 0.31 13.75
C LEU A 4 -9.83 1.30 13.54
N THR A 5 -9.58 2.55 13.90
CA THR A 5 -10.42 3.69 13.57
C THR A 5 -10.27 4.05 12.09
N THR A 6 -11.25 4.78 11.53
CA THR A 6 -11.19 5.28 10.15
C THR A 6 -9.95 6.15 9.92
N THR A 7 -9.54 6.95 10.91
CA THR A 7 -8.33 7.76 10.86
C THR A 7 -7.06 6.92 10.79
N GLU A 8 -6.98 5.84 11.59
CA GLU A 8 -5.82 4.92 11.54
C GLU A 8 -5.74 4.20 10.20
N ILE A 9 -6.87 3.78 9.63
CA ILE A 9 -6.90 3.15 8.30
C ILE A 9 -6.48 4.16 7.22
N ALA A 10 -6.96 5.40 7.28
CA ALA A 10 -6.55 6.46 6.35
C ALA A 10 -5.05 6.78 6.45
N TRP A 11 -4.49 6.76 7.66
CA TRP A 11 -3.05 6.90 7.87
C TRP A 11 -2.27 5.73 7.29
N ILE A 12 -2.73 4.49 7.51
CA ILE A 12 -2.12 3.28 6.93
C ILE A 12 -2.12 3.35 5.40
N ILE A 13 -3.22 3.74 4.78
CA ILE A 13 -3.33 3.96 3.33
C ILE A 13 -2.24 4.92 2.85
N GLY A 14 -2.11 6.08 3.50
CA GLY A 14 -1.08 7.07 3.16
C GLY A 14 0.35 6.54 3.28
N GLU A 15 0.64 5.73 4.30
CA GLU A 15 1.95 5.08 4.43
C GLU A 15 2.20 4.02 3.35
N LEU A 16 1.18 3.23 2.98
CA LEU A 16 1.29 2.24 1.92
C LEU A 16 1.57 2.91 0.57
N ASP A 17 0.85 3.98 0.26
CA ASP A 17 1.04 4.74 -0.98
C ASP A 17 2.42 5.40 -1.04
N ARG A 18 2.89 5.96 0.08
CA ARG A 18 4.24 6.51 0.16
C ARG A 18 5.30 5.44 -0.10
N ASN A 19 5.17 4.28 0.53
CA ASN A 19 6.12 3.18 0.33
C ASN A 19 6.04 2.61 -1.10
N ALA A 20 4.85 2.57 -1.72
CA ALA A 20 4.70 2.19 -3.12
C ALA A 20 5.47 3.14 -4.03
N ALA A 21 5.32 4.46 -3.82
CA ALA A 21 6.06 5.47 -4.56
C ALA A 21 7.58 5.37 -4.36
N ILE A 22 8.05 5.11 -3.12
CA ILE A 22 9.47 4.89 -2.85
C ILE A 22 10.01 3.69 -3.64
N ASN A 23 9.30 2.56 -3.65
CA ASN A 23 9.71 1.38 -4.40
C ASN A 23 9.71 1.63 -5.93
N ALA A 24 8.68 2.30 -6.46
CA ALA A 24 8.61 2.65 -7.87
C ALA A 24 9.75 3.59 -8.30
N ASN A 25 10.08 4.59 -7.48
CA ASN A 25 11.20 5.49 -7.72
C ASN A 25 12.55 4.75 -7.65
N ALA A 26 12.71 3.82 -6.72
CA ALA A 26 13.89 2.97 -6.65
C ALA A 26 14.00 2.03 -7.88
N ALA A 27 12.88 1.54 -8.41
CA ALA A 27 12.87 0.76 -9.65
C ALA A 27 13.23 1.60 -10.88
N ALA A 28 12.98 2.90 -10.84
CA ALA A 28 13.37 3.83 -11.90
C ALA A 28 14.86 4.20 -11.87
N SER A 29 15.60 3.84 -10.82
CA SER A 29 17.04 4.08 -10.70
C SER A 29 17.81 3.40 -11.85
N PRO A 30 18.71 4.13 -12.54
CA PRO A 30 19.62 3.54 -13.52
C PRO A 30 20.54 2.46 -12.95
N GLU A 31 20.85 2.55 -11.65
CA GLU A 31 21.76 1.66 -10.95
C GLU A 31 21.13 0.31 -10.55
N ALA A 32 19.80 0.22 -10.53
CA ALA A 32 19.11 -1.03 -10.21
C ALA A 32 19.21 -2.05 -11.36
N SER A 33 19.52 -3.31 -11.02
CA SER A 33 19.51 -4.42 -11.97
C SER A 33 18.09 -4.75 -12.45
N ALA A 34 17.95 -5.44 -13.58
CA ALA A 34 16.64 -5.81 -14.13
C ALA A 34 15.76 -6.59 -13.13
N PHE A 35 16.36 -7.54 -12.38
CA PHE A 35 15.66 -8.30 -11.36
C PHE A 35 15.22 -7.43 -10.17
N GLU A 36 16.09 -6.52 -9.72
CA GLU A 36 15.73 -5.58 -8.63
C GLU A 36 14.60 -4.66 -9.04
N LYS A 37 14.61 -4.16 -10.28
CA LYS A 37 13.52 -3.34 -10.83
C LYS A 37 12.19 -4.07 -10.80
N GLU A 38 12.18 -5.32 -11.26
CA GLU A 38 10.95 -6.12 -11.28
C GLU A 38 10.45 -6.44 -9.87
N LEU A 39 11.35 -6.79 -8.95
CA LEU A 39 10.99 -7.01 -7.54
C LEU A 39 10.45 -5.74 -6.87
N LEU A 40 11.05 -4.57 -7.13
CA LEU A 40 10.61 -3.29 -6.59
C LEU A 40 9.25 -2.87 -7.17
N ASN A 41 9.02 -3.09 -8.47
CA ASN A 41 7.72 -2.85 -9.09
C ASN A 41 6.63 -3.75 -8.51
N LEU A 42 6.89 -5.05 -8.34
CA LEU A 42 5.94 -5.97 -7.70
C LEU A 42 5.61 -5.56 -6.25
N LYS A 43 6.61 -5.07 -5.50
CA LYS A 43 6.38 -4.52 -4.16
C LYS A 43 5.50 -3.27 -4.21
N ALA A 44 5.77 -2.34 -5.13
CA ALA A 44 4.96 -1.15 -5.31
C ALA A 44 3.50 -1.49 -5.65
N GLU A 45 3.29 -2.39 -6.61
CA GLU A 45 1.96 -2.85 -7.02
C GLU A 45 1.19 -3.52 -5.87
N ASN A 46 1.86 -4.35 -5.07
CA ASN A 46 1.22 -5.00 -3.92
C ASN A 46 0.80 -3.99 -2.84
N LEU A 47 1.66 -3.00 -2.55
CA LEU A 47 1.36 -1.93 -1.62
C LEU A 47 0.17 -1.08 -2.10
N THR A 48 0.16 -0.67 -3.38
CA THR A 48 -0.97 0.03 -4.00
C THR A 48 -2.24 -0.82 -3.97
N SER A 49 -2.17 -2.10 -4.33
CA SER A 49 -3.33 -3.00 -4.28
C SER A 49 -3.91 -3.13 -2.86
N THR A 50 -3.05 -3.15 -1.85
CA THR A 50 -3.48 -3.20 -0.45
C THR A 50 -4.11 -1.89 -0.02
N SER A 51 -3.50 -0.77 -0.40
CA SER A 51 -4.03 0.59 -0.18
C SER A 51 -5.43 0.75 -0.78
N ASP A 52 -5.60 0.39 -2.06
CA ASP A 52 -6.89 0.45 -2.76
C ASP A 52 -7.98 -0.39 -2.07
N LYS A 53 -7.61 -1.57 -1.56
CA LYS A 53 -8.54 -2.42 -0.82
C LYS A 53 -8.98 -1.74 0.48
N LEU A 54 -8.04 -1.17 1.24
CA LEU A 54 -8.36 -0.45 2.47
C LEU A 54 -9.21 0.80 2.21
N GLN A 55 -8.91 1.54 1.13
CA GLN A 55 -9.69 2.71 0.72
C GLN A 55 -11.14 2.32 0.40
N LYS A 56 -11.35 1.21 -0.34
CA LYS A 56 -12.70 0.68 -0.57
C LYS A 56 -13.44 0.35 0.72
N VAL A 57 -12.74 -0.14 1.75
CA VAL A 57 -13.40 -0.40 3.04
C VAL A 57 -13.79 0.90 3.76
N LEU A 58 -12.95 1.94 3.70
CA LEU A 58 -13.31 3.26 4.22
C LEU A 58 -14.52 3.85 3.48
N ASP A 59 -14.52 3.78 2.15
CA ASP A 59 -15.56 4.37 1.30
C ASP A 59 -16.91 3.67 1.47
N ASN A 60 -16.91 2.36 1.72
CA ASN A 60 -18.12 1.58 1.96
C ASN A 60 -18.81 1.90 3.30
N GLY A 61 -18.20 2.71 4.18
CA GLY A 61 -18.80 3.15 5.45
C GLY A 61 -19.02 2.02 6.47
N ASP A 62 -18.46 0.84 6.23
CA ASP A 62 -18.69 -0.35 7.03
C ASP A 62 -17.88 -0.25 8.34
N ARG A 63 -18.57 -0.10 9.47
CA ARG A 63 -17.97 0.29 10.77
C ARG A 63 -17.07 -0.79 11.40
N ARG A 64 -16.83 -1.92 10.75
CA ARG A 64 -16.05 -3.04 11.30
C ARG A 64 -15.18 -3.68 10.23
N ILE A 65 -13.93 -3.26 10.14
CA ILE A 65 -12.91 -4.03 9.43
C ILE A 65 -12.42 -5.15 10.34
N ALA A 66 -12.77 -6.39 10.03
CA ALA A 66 -12.12 -7.56 10.61
C ALA A 66 -10.93 -7.92 9.73
N ILE A 67 -9.72 -7.53 10.16
CA ILE A 67 -8.48 -8.09 9.60
C ILE A 67 -8.29 -9.44 10.29
N ILE A 68 -8.47 -10.54 9.54
CA ILE A 68 -8.31 -11.93 10.01
C ILE A 68 -6.91 -12.41 9.68
#